data_AF-A0A3A0CNJ2-F1
#
_entry.id   AF-A0A3A0CNJ2-F1
#
_cell.length_a   1.000
_cell.length_b   1.000
_cell.length_c   1.000
_cell.angle_alpha   90.00
_cell.angle_beta   90.00
_cell.angle_gamma   90.00
#
_symmetry.space_group_name_H-M   'P 1'
#
loop_
_entity.id
_entity.type
_entity.pdbx_description
1 polymer ?
#
loop_
_entity_poly.entity_id
_entity_poly.type
_entity_poly.pdbx_seq_one_letter_code
_entity_poly.pdbx_strand_id
1 'polypeptide(L)'
;MLALSLVIWLPTSARGLTDHITAGASATSQPAATQPTTAPTAPPEIATLVRRLADRSFQAREEAQRMLATLGPDATKFLAPYITDPDPEVAARIAALVGTPDDPDVRIAVALRLIESTDPDWMERGVHMLFAEPGKVHDAFMRQTRETTGIRRIIFEPIREQMTSWKRQDDLFQRNYARAMEKDPARAEQLKKSHADTRLYCAEAAYWGAFEAMMEEKEHERDRAGAEPTPTTRPGP
;
A
#
# COMPACT_ATOMS: atom_id res chain seq x y z
N MET A 1 54.30 -4.52 25.82
CA MET A 1 54.94 -3.87 26.98
C MET A 1 54.21 -2.55 27.18
N LEU A 2 53.47 -2.22 28.24
CA LEU A 2 53.35 -2.59 29.66
C LEU A 2 51.82 -2.66 29.98
N ALA A 3 51.22 -3.67 30.61
CA ALA A 3 51.24 -4.10 32.03
C ALA A 3 51.11 -2.97 33.08
N LEU A 4 49.95 -2.89 33.77
CA LEU A 4 49.75 -2.99 35.24
C LEU A 4 48.32 -2.50 35.60
N SER A 5 47.44 -3.38 36.09
CA SER A 5 47.09 -3.63 37.53
C SER A 5 46.09 -2.61 38.10
N LEU A 6 44.80 -2.95 38.27
CA LEU A 6 44.19 -3.75 39.35
C LEU A 6 44.26 -3.07 40.73
N VAL A 7 43.12 -2.61 41.29
CA VAL A 7 42.79 -2.73 42.72
C VAL A 7 41.26 -2.85 42.90
N ILE A 8 40.88 -3.86 43.65
CA ILE A 8 39.54 -4.27 44.12
C ILE A 8 39.30 -3.62 45.50
N TRP A 9 38.08 -3.17 45.82
CA TRP A 9 37.59 -3.14 47.21
C TRP A 9 36.05 -3.08 47.33
N LEU A 10 35.44 -4.19 47.77
CA LEU A 10 34.28 -4.25 48.68
C LEU A 10 34.87 -4.62 50.07
N PRO A 11 34.27 -4.30 51.24
CA PRO A 11 32.88 -4.61 51.65
C PRO A 11 32.24 -3.51 52.56
N THR A 12 31.00 -3.56 53.04
CA THR A 12 30.58 -4.27 54.27
C THR A 12 29.13 -3.89 54.62
N SER A 13 28.35 -4.88 55.07
CA SER A 13 26.95 -4.80 55.49
C SER A 13 26.70 -3.88 56.69
N ALA A 14 25.48 -3.34 56.77
CA ALA A 14 24.81 -3.05 58.04
C ALA A 14 23.35 -3.49 57.97
N ARG A 15 23.02 -4.53 58.74
CA ARG A 15 21.67 -4.91 59.16
C ARG A 15 21.18 -3.84 60.14
N GLY A 16 19.96 -3.35 59.94
CA GLY A 16 19.19 -2.59 60.92
C GLY A 16 17.75 -3.07 60.87
N LEU A 17 17.38 -3.90 61.83
CA LEU A 17 16.05 -4.42 62.11
C LEU A 17 15.43 -3.52 63.18
N THR A 18 14.28 -2.91 62.92
CA THR A 18 13.23 -2.67 63.94
C THR A 18 11.91 -2.40 63.21
N ASP A 19 10.94 -3.28 63.47
CA ASP A 19 9.51 -3.06 63.24
C ASP A 19 9.00 -1.87 64.05
N HIS A 20 7.97 -1.16 63.55
CA HIS A 20 6.74 -0.85 64.30
C HIS A 20 5.74 0.01 63.46
N ILE A 21 4.50 -0.50 63.39
CA ILE A 21 3.21 0.23 63.46
C ILE A 21 2.58 0.81 62.17
N THR A 22 1.57 0.05 61.69
CA THR A 22 0.14 0.39 61.54
C THR A 22 -0.32 1.69 60.84
N ALA A 23 -1.04 1.46 59.73
CA ALA A 23 -2.20 2.16 59.17
C ALA A 23 -2.11 3.65 58.77
N GLY A 24 -2.29 3.90 57.47
CA GLY A 24 -2.60 5.21 56.91
C GLY A 24 -2.79 5.11 55.41
N ALA A 25 -4.01 4.79 54.98
CA ALA A 25 -4.42 4.85 53.59
C ALA A 25 -4.30 6.29 53.07
N SER A 26 -3.56 6.49 51.98
CA SER A 26 -3.76 7.62 51.07
C SER A 26 -3.22 7.23 49.71
N ALA A 27 -4.15 6.88 48.83
CA ALA A 27 -3.94 6.64 47.42
C ALA A 27 -3.30 7.88 46.79
N THR A 28 -2.09 7.71 46.24
CA THR A 28 -1.57 8.64 45.24
C THR A 28 -1.58 7.88 43.93
N SER A 29 -2.57 8.18 43.10
CA SER A 29 -2.75 7.64 41.76
C SER A 29 -1.52 7.93 40.89
N GLN A 30 -0.79 6.89 40.50
CA GLN A 30 0.08 6.93 39.33
C GLN A 30 -0.73 6.49 38.10
N PRO A 31 -0.79 7.29 37.02
CA PRO A 31 -1.31 6.83 35.75
C PRO A 31 -0.21 5.99 35.07
N ALA A 32 -0.26 4.67 35.24
CA ALA A 32 0.55 3.79 34.43
C ALA A 32 -0.04 3.76 33.02
N ALA A 33 0.66 4.43 32.11
CA ALA A 33 0.40 4.47 30.68
C ALA A 33 0.10 3.06 30.13
N THR A 34 -1.08 2.91 29.53
CA THR A 34 -1.36 1.83 28.59
C THR A 34 -0.41 2.00 27.40
N GLN A 35 0.70 1.28 27.43
CA GLN A 35 1.47 1.01 26.22
C GLN A 35 0.57 0.22 25.26
N PRO A 36 0.41 0.65 23.99
CA PRO A 36 -0.25 -0.17 22.99
C PRO A 36 0.57 -1.44 22.81
N THR A 37 0.01 -2.57 23.25
CA THR A 37 0.59 -3.89 22.99
C THR A 37 0.34 -4.21 21.52
N THR A 38 1.38 -4.07 20.70
CA THR A 38 1.44 -4.52 19.30
C THR A 38 1.53 -6.04 19.23
N ALA A 39 0.57 -6.75 19.83
CA ALA A 39 0.38 -8.16 19.53
C ALA A 39 -0.18 -8.27 18.10
N PRO A 40 0.26 -9.24 17.29
CA PRO A 40 -0.31 -9.45 15.97
C PRO A 40 -1.78 -9.86 16.11
N THR A 41 -2.66 -8.90 15.83
CA THR A 41 -4.12 -9.07 15.78
C THR A 41 -4.49 -10.18 14.79
N ALA A 42 -5.32 -11.12 15.23
CA ALA A 42 -5.65 -12.29 14.42
C ALA A 42 -6.60 -11.92 13.27
N PRO A 43 -6.57 -12.63 12.12
CA PRO A 43 -7.47 -12.36 10.99
C PRO A 43 -8.97 -12.27 11.34
N PRO A 44 -9.53 -13.05 12.28
CA PRO A 44 -10.92 -12.90 12.71
C PRO A 44 -11.24 -11.56 13.40
N GLU A 45 -10.26 -10.98 14.10
CA GLU A 45 -10.41 -9.68 14.74
C GLU A 45 -10.42 -8.56 13.69
N ILE A 46 -9.55 -8.67 12.67
CA ILE A 46 -9.54 -7.75 11.52
C ILE A 46 -10.89 -7.77 10.81
N ALA A 47 -11.43 -8.95 10.48
CA ALA A 47 -12.74 -9.07 9.83
C ALA A 47 -13.88 -8.46 10.67
N THR A 48 -13.77 -8.49 12.00
CA THR A 48 -14.74 -7.85 12.89
C THR A 48 -14.63 -6.33 12.86
N LEU A 49 -13.40 -5.80 12.88
CA LEU A 49 -13.16 -4.37 12.74
C LEU A 49 -13.60 -3.85 11.36
N VAL A 50 -13.34 -4.60 10.29
CA VAL A 50 -13.78 -4.25 8.93
C VAL A 50 -15.30 -4.11 8.86
N ARG A 51 -16.06 -5.07 9.42
CA ARG A 51 -17.54 -4.97 9.47
C ARG A 51 -18.03 -3.73 10.21
N ARG A 52 -17.30 -3.29 11.24
CA ARG A 52 -17.64 -2.07 12.00
C ARG A 52 -17.39 -0.78 11.21
N LEU A 53 -16.67 -0.82 10.09
CA LEU A 53 -16.52 0.33 9.20
C LEU A 53 -17.83 0.73 8.52
N ALA A 54 -18.81 -0.17 8.43
CA ALA A 54 -20.16 0.11 7.93
C ALA A 54 -21.20 0.32 9.05
N ASP A 55 -20.77 0.44 10.30
CA ASP A 55 -21.71 0.59 11.42
C ASP A 55 -22.54 1.87 11.27
N ARG A 56 -23.81 1.85 11.68
CA ARG A 56 -24.68 3.03 11.65
C ARG A 56 -24.16 4.15 12.56
N SER A 57 -23.50 3.79 13.67
CA SER A 57 -22.87 4.72 14.59
C SER A 57 -21.56 5.25 14.00
N PHE A 58 -21.51 6.57 13.76
CA PHE A 58 -20.28 7.25 13.33
C PHE A 58 -19.11 6.99 14.29
N GLN A 59 -19.37 7.01 15.61
CA GLN A 59 -18.35 6.74 16.61
C GLN A 59 -17.76 5.33 16.49
N ALA A 60 -18.59 4.33 16.17
CA ALA A 60 -18.13 2.96 15.98
C ALA A 60 -17.28 2.82 14.71
N ARG A 61 -17.64 3.52 13.62
CA ARG A 61 -16.83 3.55 12.38
C ARG A 61 -15.46 4.17 12.61
N GLU A 62 -15.41 5.34 13.26
CA GLU A 62 -14.17 6.05 13.56
C GLU A 62 -13.27 5.28 14.54
N GLU A 63 -13.85 4.59 15.51
CA GLU A 63 -13.10 3.69 16.39
C GLU A 63 -12.50 2.52 15.60
N ALA A 64 -13.29 1.83 14.79
CA ALA A 64 -12.81 0.72 13.98
C ALA A 64 -11.70 1.16 13.01
N GLN A 65 -11.85 2.30 12.35
CA GLN A 65 -10.84 2.83 11.45
C GLN A 65 -9.53 3.15 12.18
N ARG A 66 -9.59 3.78 13.37
CA ARG A 66 -8.40 4.04 14.18
C ARG A 66 -7.72 2.75 14.62
N MET A 67 -8.50 1.77 15.08
CA MET A 67 -7.95 0.46 15.48
C MET A 67 -7.24 -0.21 14.31
N LEU A 68 -7.86 -0.24 13.12
CA LEU A 68 -7.23 -0.79 11.92
C LEU A 68 -5.95 -0.04 11.53
N ALA A 69 -5.95 1.29 11.62
CA ALA A 69 -4.76 2.10 11.34
C ALA A 69 -3.59 1.77 12.29
N THR A 70 -3.87 1.45 13.55
CA THR A 70 -2.83 1.10 14.54
C THR A 70 -2.17 -0.26 14.30
N LEU A 71 -2.77 -1.14 13.48
CA LEU A 71 -2.20 -2.44 13.16
C LEU A 71 -0.94 -2.34 12.28
N GLY A 72 -0.78 -1.22 11.57
CA GLY A 72 0.39 -0.92 10.76
C GLY A 72 0.48 -1.74 9.45
N PRO A 73 1.64 -1.68 8.77
CA PRO A 73 1.82 -2.22 7.42
C PRO A 73 1.55 -3.72 7.30
N ASP A 74 1.83 -4.50 8.34
CA ASP A 74 1.67 -5.97 8.36
C ASP A 74 0.20 -6.40 8.21
N ALA A 75 -0.75 -5.54 8.60
CA ALA A 75 -2.17 -5.80 8.43
C ALA A 75 -2.63 -5.62 6.97
N THR A 76 -1.87 -4.90 6.13
CA THR A 76 -2.28 -4.57 4.76
C THR A 76 -2.65 -5.80 3.94
N LYS A 77 -1.95 -6.92 4.10
CA LYS A 77 -2.26 -8.17 3.39
C LYS A 77 -3.64 -8.74 3.74
N PHE A 78 -4.12 -8.48 4.96
CA PHE A 78 -5.45 -8.89 5.42
C PHE A 78 -6.53 -7.86 5.06
N LEU A 79 -6.14 -6.60 4.85
CA LEU A 79 -7.05 -5.53 4.44
C LEU A 79 -7.28 -5.48 2.93
N ALA A 80 -6.29 -5.88 2.12
CA ALA A 80 -6.34 -5.79 0.66
C ALA A 80 -7.60 -6.39 0.01
N PRO A 81 -8.17 -7.52 0.47
CA PRO A 81 -9.41 -8.06 -0.10
C PRO A 81 -10.62 -7.13 0.03
N TYR A 82 -10.63 -6.25 1.03
CA TYR A 82 -11.75 -5.34 1.32
C TYR A 82 -11.65 -3.98 0.59
N ILE A 83 -10.62 -3.76 -0.21
CA ILE A 83 -10.53 -2.56 -1.08
C ILE A 83 -11.66 -2.55 -2.12
N THR A 84 -12.11 -3.73 -2.54
CA THR A 84 -13.22 -3.92 -3.48
C THR A 84 -14.43 -4.53 -2.76
N ASP A 85 -14.66 -4.15 -1.50
CA ASP A 85 -15.83 -4.61 -0.74
C ASP A 85 -17.14 -4.13 -1.42
N PRO A 86 -18.21 -4.94 -1.43
CA PRO A 86 -19.50 -4.51 -1.97
C PRO A 86 -20.13 -3.33 -1.21
N ASP A 87 -19.77 -3.11 0.06
CA ASP A 87 -20.15 -1.90 0.78
C ASP A 87 -19.18 -0.76 0.45
N PRO A 88 -19.65 0.32 -0.20
CA PRO A 88 -18.79 1.42 -0.63
C PRO A 88 -18.15 2.18 0.53
N GLU A 89 -18.78 2.22 1.72
CA GLU A 89 -18.19 2.86 2.90
C GLU A 89 -17.01 2.03 3.41
N VAL A 90 -17.13 0.69 3.40
CA VAL A 90 -16.04 -0.21 3.77
C VAL A 90 -14.90 -0.08 2.77
N ALA A 91 -15.20 -0.18 1.48
CA ALA A 91 -14.21 -0.09 0.41
C ALA A 91 -13.40 1.22 0.48
N ALA A 92 -14.08 2.37 0.60
CA ALA A 92 -13.44 3.68 0.67
C ALA A 92 -12.55 3.82 1.92
N ARG A 93 -13.02 3.40 3.09
CA ARG A 93 -12.23 3.47 4.33
C ARG A 93 -11.02 2.54 4.30
N ILE A 94 -11.17 1.35 3.75
CA ILE A 94 -10.05 0.42 3.58
C ILE A 94 -9.02 0.94 2.59
N ALA A 95 -9.45 1.46 1.44
CA ALA A 95 -8.57 2.08 0.46
C ALA A 95 -7.78 3.27 1.04
N ALA A 96 -8.39 4.04 1.94
CA ALA A 96 -7.71 5.11 2.67
C ALA A 96 -6.67 4.58 3.69
N LEU A 97 -6.90 3.41 4.28
CA LEU A 97 -6.03 2.80 5.29
C LEU A 97 -4.81 2.09 4.70
N VAL A 98 -4.93 1.51 3.50
CA VAL A 98 -3.84 0.72 2.92
C VAL A 98 -2.66 1.62 2.50
N GLY A 99 -1.52 1.47 3.17
CA GLY A 99 -0.29 2.16 2.81
C GLY A 99 0.36 1.61 1.53
N THR A 100 1.64 1.93 1.33
CA THR A 100 2.49 1.29 0.32
C THR A 100 3.31 0.19 0.99
N PRO A 101 3.00 -1.10 0.80
CA PRO A 101 3.74 -2.19 1.43
C PRO A 101 5.18 -2.27 0.92
N ASP A 102 6.14 -2.62 1.77
CA ASP A 102 7.53 -2.88 1.37
C ASP A 102 7.68 -4.21 0.61
N ASP A 103 6.85 -5.20 0.97
CA ASP A 103 6.78 -6.49 0.28
C ASP A 103 6.20 -6.30 -1.14
N PRO A 104 6.96 -6.64 -2.21
CA PRO A 104 6.53 -6.45 -3.59
C PRO A 104 5.25 -7.21 -3.95
N ASP A 105 5.06 -8.43 -3.43
CA ASP A 105 3.89 -9.24 -3.76
C ASP A 105 2.62 -8.67 -3.11
N VAL A 106 2.73 -8.21 -1.86
CA VAL A 106 1.62 -7.52 -1.17
C VAL A 106 1.33 -6.19 -1.85
N ARG A 107 2.37 -5.44 -2.25
CA ARG A 107 2.23 -4.18 -2.98
C ARG A 107 1.48 -4.36 -4.30
N ILE A 108 1.85 -5.37 -5.09
CA ILE A 108 1.14 -5.67 -6.34
C ILE A 108 -0.32 -6.03 -6.04
N ALA A 109 -0.58 -6.89 -5.05
CA ALA A 109 -1.94 -7.29 -4.70
C ALA A 109 -2.82 -6.09 -4.32
N VAL A 110 -2.29 -5.15 -3.52
CA VAL A 110 -2.98 -3.90 -3.16
C VAL A 110 -3.20 -3.01 -4.38
N ALA A 111 -2.14 -2.79 -5.17
CA ALA A 111 -2.22 -1.95 -6.36
C ALA A 111 -3.26 -2.45 -7.37
N LEU A 112 -3.28 -3.76 -7.64
CA LEU A 112 -4.28 -4.36 -8.54
C LEU A 112 -5.70 -4.12 -8.04
N ARG A 113 -5.95 -4.26 -6.73
CA ARG A 113 -7.28 -4.01 -6.15
C ARG A 113 -7.69 -2.55 -6.22
N LEU A 114 -6.76 -1.64 -5.99
CA LEU A 114 -7.00 -0.20 -6.12
C LEU A 114 -7.36 0.17 -7.59
N ILE A 115 -6.59 -0.35 -8.56
CA ILE A 115 -6.85 -0.15 -9.99
C ILE A 115 -8.20 -0.76 -10.40
N GLU A 116 -8.52 -1.96 -9.91
CA GLU A 116 -9.78 -2.66 -10.20
C GLU A 116 -11.02 -2.00 -9.59
N SER A 117 -10.87 -1.13 -8.59
CA SER A 117 -12.00 -0.39 -8.01
C SER A 117 -12.66 0.55 -9.04
N THR A 118 -11.93 0.95 -10.09
CA THR A 118 -12.34 1.92 -11.12
C THR A 118 -12.71 3.32 -10.60
N ASP A 119 -12.51 3.56 -9.31
CA ASP A 119 -12.50 4.90 -8.73
C ASP A 119 -11.23 5.63 -9.23
N PRO A 120 -11.32 6.86 -9.77
CA PRO A 120 -10.18 7.55 -10.35
C PRO A 120 -9.04 7.76 -9.36
N ASP A 121 -9.34 8.18 -8.13
CA ASP A 121 -8.34 8.49 -7.11
C ASP A 121 -7.63 7.22 -6.63
N TRP A 122 -8.37 6.13 -6.47
CA TRP A 122 -7.77 4.83 -6.12
C TRP A 122 -7.00 4.22 -7.27
N MET A 123 -7.48 4.35 -8.51
CA MET A 123 -6.75 3.90 -9.69
C MET A 123 -5.41 4.62 -9.82
N GLU A 124 -5.39 5.95 -9.71
CA GLU A 124 -4.17 6.76 -9.72
C GLU A 124 -3.20 6.27 -8.64
N ARG A 125 -3.67 6.14 -7.39
CA ARG A 125 -2.86 5.64 -6.28
C ARG A 125 -2.29 4.24 -6.55
N GLY A 126 -3.10 3.33 -7.08
CA GLY A 126 -2.68 1.97 -7.41
C GLY A 126 -1.59 1.95 -8.50
N VAL A 127 -1.73 2.77 -9.54
CA VAL A 127 -0.70 2.93 -10.57
C VAL A 127 0.59 3.50 -9.96
N HIS A 128 0.52 4.61 -9.23
CA HIS A 128 1.70 5.21 -8.60
C HIS A 128 2.39 4.25 -7.61
N MET A 129 1.64 3.38 -6.96
CA MET A 129 2.19 2.34 -6.10
C MET A 129 3.08 1.34 -6.87
N LEU A 130 2.70 0.95 -8.08
CA LEU A 130 3.53 0.10 -8.95
C LEU A 130 4.81 0.82 -9.40
N PHE A 131 4.74 2.14 -9.62
CA PHE A 131 5.87 2.97 -10.03
C PHE A 131 6.69 3.53 -8.86
N ALA A 132 6.39 3.18 -7.60
CA ALA A 132 7.22 3.57 -6.46
C ALA A 132 8.60 2.89 -6.52
N GLU A 133 8.62 1.57 -6.76
CA GLU A 133 9.85 0.79 -7.01
C GLU A 133 9.62 -0.22 -8.14
N PRO A 134 9.47 0.25 -9.38
CA PRO A 134 9.02 -0.57 -10.51
C PRO A 134 9.97 -1.74 -10.78
N GLY A 135 11.28 -1.59 -10.52
CA GLY A 135 12.24 -2.69 -10.64
C GLY A 135 11.96 -3.89 -9.74
N LYS A 136 11.31 -3.70 -8.58
CA LYS A 136 10.93 -4.80 -7.68
C LYS A 136 9.64 -5.51 -8.08
N VAL A 137 8.74 -4.81 -8.77
CA VAL A 137 7.40 -5.32 -9.09
C VAL A 137 7.22 -5.70 -10.56
N HIS A 138 8.08 -5.21 -11.47
CA HIS A 138 7.93 -5.34 -12.92
C HIS A 138 7.59 -6.77 -13.36
N ASP A 139 8.46 -7.74 -13.07
CA ASP A 139 8.30 -9.10 -13.61
C ASP A 139 7.08 -9.81 -13.03
N ALA A 140 6.81 -9.61 -11.74
CA ALA A 140 5.65 -10.19 -11.06
C ALA A 140 4.34 -9.56 -11.58
N PHE A 141 4.30 -8.24 -11.76
CA PHE A 141 3.17 -7.53 -12.34
C PHE A 141 2.88 -7.98 -13.77
N MET A 142 3.90 -8.05 -14.63
CA MET A 142 3.76 -8.53 -16.02
C MET A 142 3.20 -9.94 -16.05
N ARG A 143 3.70 -10.84 -15.19
CA ARG A 143 3.23 -12.22 -15.10
C ARG A 143 1.76 -12.30 -14.64
N GLN A 144 1.38 -11.54 -13.62
CA GLN A 144 0.03 -11.57 -13.06
C GLN A 144 -1.03 -10.98 -14.01
N THR A 145 -0.66 -9.99 -14.82
CA THR A 145 -1.61 -9.27 -15.68
C THR A 145 -1.68 -9.79 -17.11
N ARG A 146 -0.74 -10.67 -17.53
CA ARG A 146 -0.63 -11.19 -18.90
C ARG A 146 -1.91 -11.86 -19.43
N GLU A 147 -2.61 -12.58 -18.57
CA GLU A 147 -3.77 -13.41 -18.95
C GLU A 147 -5.11 -12.75 -18.60
N THR A 148 -5.08 -11.46 -18.25
CA THR A 148 -6.30 -10.72 -17.95
C THR A 148 -7.16 -10.52 -19.20
N THR A 149 -8.48 -10.50 -19.00
CA THR A 149 -9.48 -10.40 -20.07
C THR A 149 -10.51 -9.31 -19.75
N GLY A 150 -11.34 -8.97 -20.74
CA GLY A 150 -12.37 -7.93 -20.60
C GLY A 150 -11.80 -6.58 -20.21
N ILE A 151 -12.53 -5.85 -19.34
CA ILE A 151 -12.14 -4.53 -18.87
C ILE A 151 -10.76 -4.50 -18.19
N ARG A 152 -10.39 -5.59 -17.48
CA ARG A 152 -9.07 -5.68 -16.82
C ARG A 152 -7.93 -5.62 -17.82
N ARG A 153 -8.08 -6.30 -18.97
CA ARG A 153 -7.07 -6.25 -20.04
C ARG A 153 -6.89 -4.83 -20.55
N ILE A 154 -8.01 -4.14 -20.81
CA ILE A 154 -8.05 -2.78 -21.34
C ILE A 154 -7.35 -1.82 -20.37
N ILE A 155 -7.64 -1.92 -19.07
CA ILE A 155 -7.01 -1.11 -18.02
C ILE A 155 -5.51 -1.43 -17.87
N PHE A 156 -5.11 -2.71 -17.90
CA PHE A 156 -3.72 -3.09 -17.65
C PHE A 156 -2.80 -2.98 -18.87
N GLU A 157 -3.32 -2.85 -20.10
CA GLU A 157 -2.47 -2.70 -21.30
C GLU A 157 -1.60 -1.43 -21.24
N PRO A 158 -2.15 -0.21 -21.03
CA PRO A 158 -1.33 1.01 -20.94
C PRO A 158 -0.32 0.97 -19.80
N ILE A 159 -0.69 0.36 -18.67
CA ILE A 159 0.19 0.22 -17.52
C ILE A 159 1.37 -0.71 -17.86
N ARG A 160 1.13 -1.85 -18.54
CA ARG A 160 2.19 -2.74 -19.01
C ARG A 160 3.09 -2.08 -20.04
N GLU A 161 2.55 -1.27 -20.94
CA GLU A 161 3.35 -0.52 -21.91
C GLU A 161 4.32 0.44 -21.22
N GLN A 162 3.82 1.25 -20.29
CA GLN A 162 4.67 2.20 -19.56
C GLN A 162 5.67 1.52 -18.63
N MET A 163 5.29 0.41 -18.00
CA MET A 163 6.19 -0.38 -17.16
C MET A 163 7.35 -0.99 -18.01
N THR A 164 7.05 -1.43 -19.23
CA THR A 164 8.05 -1.90 -20.19
C THR A 164 8.96 -0.76 -20.68
N SER A 165 8.38 0.40 -20.97
CA SER A 165 9.11 1.61 -21.37
C SER A 165 10.10 2.04 -20.29
N TRP A 166 9.62 2.13 -19.04
CA TRP A 166 10.45 2.44 -17.87
C TRP A 166 11.60 1.45 -17.71
N LYS A 167 11.35 0.14 -17.83
CA LYS A 167 12.39 -0.89 -17.69
C LYS A 167 13.54 -0.69 -18.68
N ARG A 168 13.22 -0.35 -19.94
CA ARG A 168 14.23 -0.04 -20.97
C ARG A 168 15.05 1.19 -20.61
N GLN A 169 14.40 2.22 -20.07
CA GLN A 169 15.06 3.46 -19.65
C GLN A 169 15.94 3.25 -18.41
N ASP A 170 15.50 2.44 -17.44
CA ASP A 170 16.31 2.03 -16.29
C ASP A 170 17.55 1.27 -16.74
N ASP A 171 17.43 0.30 -17.65
CA ASP A 171 18.61 -0.42 -18.18
C ASP A 171 19.63 0.51 -18.85
N LEU A 172 19.17 1.53 -19.57
CA LEU A 172 20.04 2.56 -20.16
C LEU A 172 20.65 3.46 -19.08
N PHE A 173 19.86 3.86 -18.08
CA PHE A 173 20.32 4.66 -16.95
C PHE A 173 21.43 3.94 -16.19
N GLN A 174 21.25 2.66 -15.80
CA GLN A 174 22.25 1.90 -15.05
C GLN A 174 23.59 1.81 -15.79
N ARG A 175 23.57 1.55 -17.11
CA ARG A 175 24.78 1.51 -17.94
C ARG A 175 25.50 2.86 -18.02
N ASN A 176 24.74 3.94 -18.13
CA ASN A 176 25.30 5.27 -18.31
C ASN A 176 25.75 5.91 -16.98
N TYR A 177 25.02 5.65 -15.89
CA TYR A 177 25.25 6.24 -14.58
C TYR A 177 26.58 5.80 -13.98
N ALA A 178 26.91 4.50 -14.02
CA ALA A 178 28.18 3.99 -13.51
C ALA A 178 29.39 4.67 -14.19
N ARG A 179 29.33 4.85 -15.51
CA ARG A 179 30.37 5.54 -16.29
C ARG A 179 30.41 7.04 -16.00
N ALA A 180 29.26 7.67 -15.75
CA ALA A 180 29.19 9.09 -15.42
C ALA A 180 29.77 9.36 -14.03
N MET A 181 29.47 8.54 -13.03
CA MET A 181 29.98 8.69 -11.66
C MET A 181 31.50 8.75 -11.57
N GLU A 182 32.20 7.98 -12.42
CA GLU A 182 33.67 7.98 -12.46
C GLU A 182 34.26 9.22 -13.17
N LYS A 183 33.59 9.71 -14.21
CA LYS A 183 34.16 10.72 -15.14
C LYS A 183 33.68 12.14 -14.87
N ASP A 184 32.42 12.28 -14.47
CA ASP A 184 31.71 13.54 -14.33
C ASP A 184 30.56 13.39 -13.31
N PRO A 185 30.85 13.59 -12.00
CA PRO A 185 29.85 13.47 -10.94
C PRO A 185 28.67 14.44 -11.10
N ALA A 186 28.87 15.63 -11.67
CA ALA A 186 27.79 16.60 -11.89
C ALA A 186 26.80 16.07 -12.92
N ARG A 187 27.29 15.49 -14.02
CA ARG A 187 26.45 14.79 -15.00
C ARG A 187 25.75 13.58 -14.40
N ALA A 188 26.39 12.84 -13.50
CA ALA A 188 25.77 11.69 -12.84
C ALA A 188 24.56 12.12 -11.99
N GLU A 189 24.67 13.20 -11.21
CA GLU A 189 23.53 13.75 -10.45
C GLU A 189 22.40 14.24 -11.38
N GLN A 190 22.74 14.86 -12.52
CA GLN A 190 21.73 15.23 -13.52
C GLN A 190 21.00 14.01 -14.10
N LEU A 191 21.72 12.93 -14.42
CA LEU A 191 21.14 11.68 -14.90
C LEU A 191 20.21 11.06 -13.85
N LYS A 192 20.61 11.07 -12.58
CA LYS A 192 19.81 10.56 -11.46
C LYS A 192 18.50 11.33 -11.32
N LYS A 193 18.55 12.67 -11.38
CA LYS A 193 17.35 13.51 -11.35
C LYS A 193 16.45 13.22 -12.55
N SER A 194 17.01 13.22 -13.77
CA SER A 194 16.24 12.93 -14.99
C SER A 194 15.58 11.55 -14.96
N HIS A 195 16.26 10.55 -14.40
CA HIS A 195 15.70 9.20 -14.25
C HIS A 195 14.56 9.17 -13.23
N ALA A 196 14.66 9.91 -12.11
CA ALA A 196 13.58 10.05 -11.15
C ALA A 196 12.34 10.74 -11.76
N ASP A 197 12.54 11.80 -12.55
CA ASP A 197 11.45 12.51 -13.24
C ASP A 197 10.77 11.62 -14.29
N THR A 198 11.57 10.81 -15.00
CA THR A 198 11.07 9.84 -15.99
C THR A 198 10.13 8.80 -15.35
N ARG A 199 10.46 8.32 -14.15
CA ARG A 199 9.61 7.39 -13.41
C ARG A 199 8.24 7.99 -13.10
N LEU A 200 8.18 9.26 -12.69
CA LEU A 200 6.92 9.97 -12.44
C LEU A 200 6.13 10.13 -13.74
N TYR A 201 6.79 10.54 -14.82
CA TYR A 201 6.14 10.66 -16.13
C TYR A 201 5.52 9.33 -16.62
N CYS A 202 6.22 8.21 -16.45
CA CYS A 202 5.68 6.90 -16.81
C CYS A 202 4.46 6.51 -15.95
N ALA A 203 4.44 6.87 -14.67
CA ALA A 203 3.29 6.62 -13.79
C ALA A 203 2.06 7.41 -14.25
N GLU A 204 2.22 8.70 -14.53
CA GLU A 204 1.16 9.57 -15.06
C GLU A 204 0.62 9.04 -16.40
N ALA A 205 1.53 8.76 -17.34
CA ALA A 205 1.13 8.22 -18.64
C ALA A 205 0.40 6.88 -18.52
N ALA A 206 0.78 6.03 -17.54
CA ALA A 206 0.13 4.76 -17.28
C ALA A 206 -1.28 4.96 -16.74
N TYR A 207 -1.45 5.90 -15.80
CA TYR A 207 -2.74 6.23 -15.20
C TYR A 207 -3.69 6.81 -16.25
N TRP A 208 -3.29 7.87 -16.95
CA TRP A 208 -4.14 8.51 -17.95
C TRP A 208 -4.54 7.55 -19.07
N GLY A 209 -3.58 6.76 -19.58
CA GLY A 209 -3.90 5.75 -20.59
C GLY A 209 -4.88 4.68 -20.09
N ALA A 210 -4.72 4.21 -18.86
CA ALA A 210 -5.65 3.24 -18.27
C ALA A 210 -7.04 3.82 -18.03
N PHE A 211 -7.12 5.06 -17.55
CA PHE A 211 -8.36 5.77 -17.29
C PHE A 211 -9.14 6.05 -18.58
N GLU A 212 -8.47 6.58 -19.60
CA GLU A 212 -9.05 6.83 -20.92
C GLU A 212 -9.60 5.55 -21.55
N ALA A 213 -8.81 4.47 -21.56
CA ALA A 213 -9.21 3.19 -22.11
C ALA A 213 -10.42 2.59 -21.37
N MET A 214 -10.49 2.75 -20.05
CA MET A 214 -11.65 2.33 -19.26
C MET A 214 -12.91 3.14 -19.61
N MET A 215 -12.78 4.46 -19.74
CA MET A 215 -13.91 5.34 -20.04
C MET A 215 -14.46 5.06 -21.45
N GLU A 216 -13.58 4.83 -22.42
CA GLU A 216 -13.95 4.46 -23.79
C GLU A 216 -14.71 3.12 -23.83
N GLU A 217 -14.29 2.09 -23.07
CA GLU A 217 -15.05 0.83 -23.02
C GLU A 217 -16.42 1.01 -22.35
N LYS A 218 -16.50 1.79 -21.27
CA LYS A 218 -17.78 2.09 -20.60
C LYS A 218 -18.76 2.82 -21.53
N GLU A 219 -18.25 3.70 -22.40
CA GLU A 219 -19.06 4.37 -23.41
C GLU A 219 -19.55 3.37 -24.47
N HIS A 220 -18.66 2.56 -25.03
CA HIS A 220 -19.04 1.51 -25.98
C HIS A 220 -20.05 0.51 -25.40
N GLU A 221 -19.95 0.13 -24.13
CA GLU A 221 -20.93 -0.72 -23.45
C GLU A 221 -22.32 -0.06 -23.37
N ARG A 222 -22.38 1.24 -23.11
CA ARG A 222 -23.65 2.00 -23.09
C ARG A 222 -24.29 2.06 -24.47
N ASP A 223 -23.50 2.28 -25.51
CA ASP A 223 -23.99 2.32 -26.88
C ASP A 223 -24.53 0.97 -27.33
N ARG A 224 -23.84 -0.13 -26.99
CA ARG A 224 -24.32 -1.50 -27.24
C ARG A 224 -25.62 -1.81 -26.49
N ALA A 225 -25.78 -1.31 -25.27
CA ALA A 225 -26.99 -1.51 -24.47
C ALA A 225 -28.17 -0.64 -24.93
N GLY A 226 -27.90 0.55 -25.48
CA GLY A 226 -28.90 1.49 -26.00
C GLY A 226 -29.39 1.17 -27.42
N ALA A 227 -28.66 0.38 -28.20
CA ALA A 227 -29.10 -0.10 -29.49
C ALA A 227 -30.22 -1.16 -29.32
N GLU A 228 -31.49 -0.74 -29.34
CA GLU A 228 -32.62 -1.67 -29.42
C GLU A 228 -32.45 -2.63 -30.61
N PRO A 229 -32.74 -3.93 -30.45
CA PRO A 229 -32.67 -4.87 -31.56
C PRO A 229 -33.71 -4.47 -32.61
N THR A 230 -33.24 -4.00 -33.77
CA THR A 230 -34.11 -3.67 -34.90
C THR A 230 -35.00 -4.88 -35.20
N PRO A 231 -36.34 -4.75 -35.17
CA PRO A 231 -37.22 -5.88 -35.43
C PRO A 231 -36.91 -6.38 -36.83
N THR A 232 -36.34 -7.57 -36.91
CA THR A 232 -36.04 -8.23 -38.17
C THR A 232 -37.38 -8.67 -38.75
N THR A 233 -37.98 -7.81 -39.57
CA THR A 233 -39.18 -8.15 -40.34
C THR A 233 -38.81 -9.26 -41.30
N ARG A 234 -39.06 -10.51 -40.88
CA ARG A 234 -38.92 -11.69 -41.72
C ARG A 234 -39.88 -11.56 -42.89
N PRO A 235 -39.42 -11.52 -44.15
CA PRO A 235 -40.32 -11.54 -45.30
C PRO A 235 -41.07 -12.88 -45.27
N GLY A 236 -42.40 -12.82 -45.24
CA GLY A 236 -43.25 -14.00 -45.37
C GLY A 236 -43.16 -14.60 -46.79
N PRO A 237 -43.49 -15.90 -46.93
CA PRO A 237 -43.34 -16.66 -48.18
C PRO A 237 -44.22 -16.14 -49.32
#